data_AF-V5GJ09-F1
#
_entry.id   AF-V5GJ09-F1
#
_cell.length_a   1.000
_cell.length_b   1.000
_cell.length_c   1.000
_cell.angle_alpha   90.00
_cell.angle_beta   90.00
_cell.angle_gamma   90.00
#
_symmetry.space_group_name_H-M   'P 1'
#
loop_
_entity.id
_entity.type
_entity.pdbx_description
1 polymer ?
#
loop_
_entity_poly.entity_id
_entity_poly.type
_entity_poly.pdbx_seq_one_letter_code
_entity_poly.pdbx_strand_id
1 'polypeptide(L)'
;MLLAPENLVLKRINGEKVKVRDFVQYFKSYMQIYEGNELPEPKSMLVATAEANNLAAVADAKDVYVTMMEEICGGAKPYLKTEAIDNEHRKVKDKAIQQFDNKKKMGGEEFSQTYREQLEKDIEETFAQFKAHNESKNIFKSARTPAVFFALAVLFYITSGIFGFIGIYSLANICNVGMALAFVTLGTWSYVRYSGEMREVGSYIDETANFIWENLMKTVVQGFVETGMQQMAAEVAERTVVNATKMAVNGKKIA
;
A
#
# COMPACT_ATOMS: atom_id res chain seq x y z
N MET A 1 -21.65 -29.70 -46.16
CA MET A 1 -20.24 -29.85 -45.71
C MET A 1 -20.23 -29.96 -44.19
N LEU A 2 -19.50 -30.91 -43.60
CA LEU A 2 -19.50 -31.14 -42.15
C LEU A 2 -18.99 -29.93 -41.33
N LEU A 3 -18.13 -29.10 -41.91
CA LEU A 3 -17.50 -27.95 -41.25
C LEU A 3 -18.20 -26.60 -41.56
N ALA A 4 -19.41 -26.62 -42.08
CA ALA A 4 -20.17 -25.39 -42.29
C ALA A 4 -20.49 -24.72 -40.94
N PRO A 5 -20.56 -23.37 -40.85
CA PRO A 5 -20.77 -22.64 -39.58
C PRO A 5 -21.95 -23.14 -38.76
N GLU A 6 -23.05 -23.47 -39.43
CA GLU A 6 -24.29 -24.02 -38.85
C GLU A 6 -24.15 -25.43 -38.28
N ASN A 7 -23.11 -26.17 -38.67
CA ASN A 7 -22.86 -27.56 -38.24
C ASN A 7 -21.81 -27.66 -37.12
N LEU A 8 -21.21 -26.55 -36.68
CA LEU A 8 -20.20 -26.54 -35.62
C LEU A 8 -20.84 -26.70 -34.24
N VAL A 9 -20.67 -27.87 -33.65
CA VAL A 9 -21.15 -28.16 -32.29
C VAL A 9 -20.09 -27.77 -31.26
N LEU A 10 -20.42 -26.81 -30.40
CA LEU A 10 -19.56 -26.42 -29.28
C LEU A 10 -19.37 -27.59 -28.31
N LYS A 11 -18.12 -27.89 -27.96
CA LYS A 11 -17.78 -28.93 -26.99
C LYS A 11 -18.43 -28.62 -25.65
N ARG A 12 -19.14 -29.62 -25.12
CA ARG A 12 -19.72 -29.57 -23.78
C ARG A 12 -19.20 -30.71 -22.92
N ILE A 13 -18.91 -30.40 -21.66
CA ILE A 13 -18.64 -31.37 -20.60
C ILE A 13 -19.64 -31.04 -19.49
N ASN A 14 -20.41 -32.04 -19.04
CA ASN A 14 -21.54 -31.84 -18.12
C ASN A 14 -22.62 -30.82 -18.58
N GLY A 15 -22.80 -30.67 -19.89
CA GLY A 15 -23.73 -29.69 -20.46
C GLY A 15 -23.23 -28.25 -20.51
N GLU A 16 -22.09 -27.92 -19.87
CA GLU A 16 -21.44 -26.61 -19.95
C GLU A 16 -20.51 -26.51 -21.16
N LYS A 17 -20.47 -25.32 -21.78
CA LYS A 17 -19.57 -25.03 -22.91
C LYS A 17 -18.14 -24.92 -22.38
N VAL A 18 -17.21 -25.61 -23.03
CA VAL A 18 -15.79 -25.65 -22.60
C VAL A 18 -14.98 -24.61 -23.38
N LYS A 19 -14.22 -23.77 -22.68
CA LYS A 19 -13.25 -22.85 -23.31
C LYS A 19 -11.97 -23.57 -23.68
N VAL A 20 -11.19 -23.05 -24.62
CA VAL A 20 -9.91 -23.65 -25.06
C VAL A 20 -8.93 -23.84 -23.91
N ARG A 21 -8.80 -22.82 -23.03
CA ARG A 21 -7.93 -22.89 -21.84
C ARG A 21 -8.30 -24.08 -20.94
N ASP A 22 -9.59 -24.24 -20.65
CA ASP A 22 -10.09 -25.29 -19.77
C ASP A 22 -10.00 -26.67 -20.44
N PHE A 23 -10.18 -26.73 -21.77
CA PHE A 23 -10.06 -27.97 -22.55
C PHE A 23 -8.66 -28.58 -22.45
N VAL A 24 -7.60 -27.75 -22.44
CA VAL A 24 -6.22 -28.22 -22.23
C VAL A 24 -6.06 -28.85 -20.84
N GLN A 25 -6.70 -28.28 -19.81
CA GLN A 25 -6.65 -28.82 -18.47
C GLN A 25 -7.36 -30.18 -18.38
N TYR A 26 -8.56 -30.30 -18.94
CA TYR A 26 -9.25 -31.58 -19.05
C TYR A 26 -8.41 -32.63 -19.78
N PHE A 27 -7.73 -32.24 -20.87
CA PHE A 27 -6.88 -33.15 -21.64
C PHE A 27 -5.70 -33.67 -20.81
N LYS A 28 -5.03 -32.80 -20.05
CA LYS A 28 -3.94 -33.19 -19.13
C LYS A 28 -4.43 -34.14 -18.05
N SER A 29 -5.56 -33.81 -17.42
CA SER A 29 -6.17 -34.68 -16.40
C SER A 29 -6.54 -36.04 -16.99
N TYR A 30 -7.15 -36.10 -18.18
CA TYR A 30 -7.45 -37.38 -18.83
C TYR A 30 -6.20 -38.20 -19.11
N MET A 31 -5.13 -37.59 -19.63
CA MET A 31 -3.87 -38.29 -19.91
C MET A 31 -3.22 -38.87 -18.66
N GLN A 32 -3.26 -38.16 -17.52
CA GLN A 32 -2.75 -38.66 -16.25
C GLN A 32 -3.51 -39.89 -15.75
N ILE A 33 -4.83 -39.96 -15.96
CA ILE A 33 -5.64 -41.13 -15.60
C ILE A 33 -5.26 -42.35 -16.46
N TYR A 34 -4.78 -42.12 -17.69
CA TYR A 34 -4.37 -43.17 -18.64
C TYR A 34 -2.86 -43.48 -18.62
N GLU A 35 -2.05 -42.86 -17.76
CA GLU A 35 -0.60 -43.16 -17.66
C GLU A 35 -0.31 -44.56 -17.07
N GLY A 36 -1.29 -45.21 -16.43
CA GLY A 36 -1.17 -46.58 -15.93
C GLY A 36 -1.31 -47.65 -17.02
N ASN A 37 -0.74 -48.84 -16.79
CA ASN A 37 -0.88 -50.01 -17.67
C ASN A 37 -2.27 -50.68 -17.64
N GLU A 38 -3.23 -50.10 -16.91
CA GLU A 38 -4.58 -50.61 -16.77
C GLU A 38 -5.60 -49.53 -17.14
N LEU A 39 -6.68 -49.92 -17.80
CA LEU A 39 -7.80 -49.01 -18.07
C LEU A 39 -8.36 -48.53 -16.72
N PRO A 40 -8.33 -47.22 -16.44
CA PRO A 40 -8.80 -46.71 -15.16
C PRO A 40 -10.28 -47.03 -14.99
N GLU A 41 -10.65 -47.49 -13.80
CA GLU A 41 -12.05 -47.80 -13.51
C GLU A 41 -12.92 -46.55 -13.78
N PRO A 42 -14.16 -46.72 -14.28
CA PRO A 42 -15.06 -45.60 -14.60
C PRO A 42 -15.27 -44.58 -13.46
N LYS A 43 -15.10 -45.02 -12.21
CA LYS A 43 -15.13 -44.15 -11.02
C LYS A 43 -13.96 -43.17 -10.97
N SER A 44 -12.75 -43.61 -11.30
CA SER A 44 -11.54 -42.77 -11.29
C SER A 44 -11.63 -41.64 -12.33
N MET A 45 -12.21 -41.93 -13.50
CA MET A 45 -12.40 -40.93 -14.55
C MET A 45 -13.38 -39.82 -14.18
N LEU A 46 -14.47 -40.17 -13.48
CA LEU A 46 -15.45 -39.19 -13.00
C LEU A 46 -14.86 -38.29 -11.90
N VAL A 47 -14.06 -38.86 -10.99
CA VAL A 47 -13.40 -38.10 -9.92
C VAL A 47 -12.39 -37.11 -10.49
N ALA A 48 -11.56 -37.52 -11.44
CA ALA A 48 -10.59 -36.63 -12.07
C ALA A 48 -11.26 -35.53 -12.93
N THR A 49 -12.39 -35.84 -13.57
CA THR A 49 -13.19 -34.81 -14.26
C THR A 49 -13.80 -33.82 -13.26
N ALA A 50 -14.23 -34.30 -12.09
CA ALA A 50 -14.75 -33.46 -11.02
C ALA A 50 -13.67 -32.57 -10.41
N GLU A 51 -12.49 -33.10 -10.14
CA GLU A 51 -11.33 -32.33 -9.67
C GLU A 51 -10.94 -31.23 -10.67
N ALA A 52 -10.79 -31.57 -11.96
CA ALA A 52 -10.44 -30.59 -12.99
C ALA A 52 -11.49 -29.47 -13.11
N ASN A 53 -12.78 -29.82 -12.99
CA ASN A 53 -13.87 -28.85 -13.03
C ASN A 53 -13.86 -27.91 -11.82
N ASN A 54 -13.67 -28.45 -10.61
CA ASN A 54 -13.58 -27.64 -9.39
C ASN A 54 -12.34 -26.74 -9.37
N LEU A 55 -11.17 -27.24 -9.79
CA LEU A 55 -9.95 -26.43 -9.92
C LEU A 55 -10.11 -25.29 -10.94
N ALA A 56 -10.75 -25.56 -12.08
CA ALA A 56 -11.08 -24.51 -13.05
C ALA A 56 -12.07 -23.48 -12.49
N ALA A 57 -12.99 -23.90 -11.61
CA ALA A 57 -13.88 -22.98 -10.89
C ALA A 57 -13.12 -22.11 -9.87
N VAL A 58 -12.18 -22.70 -9.11
CA VAL A 58 -11.32 -21.95 -8.17
C VAL A 58 -10.49 -20.90 -8.92
N ALA A 59 -9.84 -21.29 -10.02
CA ALA A 59 -9.03 -20.38 -10.82
C ALA A 59 -9.86 -19.21 -11.38
N ASP A 60 -11.04 -19.50 -11.94
CA ASP A 60 -11.93 -18.45 -12.46
C ASP A 60 -12.43 -17.49 -11.39
N ALA A 61 -12.77 -17.98 -10.20
CA ALA A 61 -13.22 -17.14 -9.09
C ALA A 61 -12.08 -16.28 -8.54
N LYS A 62 -10.87 -16.84 -8.42
CA LYS A 62 -9.67 -16.12 -8.00
C LYS A 62 -9.29 -15.02 -9.01
N ASP A 63 -9.35 -15.30 -10.30
CA ASP A 63 -9.10 -14.31 -11.36
C ASP A 63 -10.04 -13.11 -11.23
N VAL A 64 -11.32 -13.35 -10.90
CA VAL A 64 -12.30 -12.28 -10.67
C VAL A 64 -11.97 -11.46 -9.43
N TYR A 65 -11.59 -12.11 -8.33
CA TYR A 65 -11.13 -11.41 -7.13
C TYR A 65 -9.93 -10.49 -7.43
N VAL A 66 -8.90 -11.03 -8.10
CA VAL A 66 -7.69 -10.28 -8.46
C VAL A 66 -8.02 -9.10 -9.36
N THR A 67 -8.85 -9.31 -10.40
CA THR A 67 -9.23 -8.26 -11.33
C THR A 67 -9.96 -7.12 -10.62
N MET A 68 -10.95 -7.43 -9.79
CA MET A 68 -11.71 -6.42 -9.05
C MET A 68 -10.84 -5.69 -8.02
N MET A 69 -9.95 -6.39 -7.31
CA MET A 69 -9.03 -5.73 -6.37
C MET A 69 -8.01 -4.84 -7.09
N GLU A 70 -7.51 -5.24 -8.26
CA GLU A 70 -6.62 -4.40 -9.08
C GLU A 70 -7.32 -3.11 -9.55
N GLU A 71 -8.62 -3.15 -9.85
CA GLU A 71 -9.39 -1.93 -10.19
C GLU A 71 -9.51 -0.95 -9.02
N ILE A 72 -9.48 -1.45 -7.78
CA ILE A 72 -9.65 -0.68 -6.55
C ILE A 72 -8.30 -0.17 -6.02
N CYS A 73 -7.32 -1.06 -5.84
CA CYS A 73 -6.03 -0.77 -5.22
C CYS A 73 -4.80 -1.08 -6.09
N GLY A 74 -4.98 -1.39 -7.37
CA GLY A 74 -3.91 -1.70 -8.31
C GLY A 74 -2.94 -0.55 -8.56
N GLY A 75 -1.81 -0.81 -9.22
CA GLY A 75 -0.63 0.09 -9.23
C GLY A 75 -0.90 1.57 -9.56
N ALA A 76 -1.83 1.84 -10.48
CA ALA A 76 -2.20 3.19 -10.91
C ALA A 76 -3.19 3.94 -9.98
N LYS A 77 -3.75 3.26 -8.98
CA LYS A 77 -4.76 3.80 -8.05
C LYS A 77 -4.10 4.41 -6.81
N PRO A 78 -4.65 5.53 -6.28
CA PRO A 78 -4.10 6.20 -5.08
C PRO A 78 -4.23 5.33 -3.83
N TYR A 79 -3.50 5.68 -2.78
CA TYR A 79 -3.58 5.02 -1.46
C TYR A 79 -5.02 4.98 -0.94
N LEU A 80 -5.45 3.80 -0.52
CA LEU A 80 -6.72 3.57 0.14
C LEU A 80 -6.50 3.36 1.65
N LYS A 81 -7.35 3.95 2.49
CA LYS A 81 -7.27 3.75 3.96
C LYS A 81 -7.49 2.26 4.32
N THR A 82 -6.86 1.81 5.40
CA THR A 82 -6.91 0.40 5.85
C THR A 82 -8.35 -0.11 6.04
N GLU A 83 -9.23 0.67 6.67
CA GLU A 83 -10.63 0.27 6.84
C GLU A 83 -11.38 0.18 5.50
N ALA A 84 -11.06 1.06 4.56
CA ALA A 84 -11.71 1.07 3.24
C ALA A 84 -11.26 -0.13 2.39
N ILE A 85 -9.97 -0.49 2.40
CA ILE A 85 -9.49 -1.66 1.66
C ILE A 85 -10.00 -2.96 2.29
N ASP A 86 -10.09 -3.05 3.62
CA ASP A 86 -10.66 -4.22 4.31
C ASP A 86 -12.16 -4.37 3.98
N ASN A 87 -12.92 -3.27 3.91
CA ASN A 87 -14.33 -3.28 3.52
C ASN A 87 -14.54 -3.68 2.05
N GLU A 88 -13.73 -3.15 1.13
CA GLU A 88 -13.81 -3.53 -0.28
C GLU A 88 -13.39 -4.99 -0.50
N HIS A 89 -12.35 -5.46 0.20
CA HIS A 89 -11.95 -6.86 0.18
C HIS A 89 -13.11 -7.79 0.55
N ARG A 90 -13.86 -7.51 1.63
CA ARG A 90 -15.03 -8.32 2.02
C ARG A 90 -16.06 -8.42 0.89
N LYS A 91 -16.40 -7.29 0.26
CA LYS A 91 -17.37 -7.25 -0.84
C LYS A 91 -16.89 -8.04 -2.06
N VAL A 92 -15.61 -7.93 -2.41
CA VAL A 92 -15.05 -8.62 -3.57
C VAL A 92 -14.88 -10.12 -3.30
N LYS A 93 -14.45 -10.48 -2.09
CA LYS A 93 -14.40 -11.86 -1.62
C LYS A 93 -15.77 -12.53 -1.72
N ASP A 94 -16.82 -11.89 -1.19
CA ASP A 94 -18.19 -12.43 -1.26
C ASP A 94 -18.65 -12.67 -2.70
N LYS A 95 -18.32 -11.76 -3.63
CA LYS A 95 -18.61 -11.93 -5.06
C LYS A 95 -17.86 -13.10 -5.69
N ALA A 96 -16.57 -13.24 -5.39
CA ALA A 96 -15.76 -14.34 -5.91
C ALA A 96 -16.26 -15.70 -5.40
N ILE A 97 -16.60 -15.78 -4.11
CA ILE A 97 -17.19 -16.97 -3.51
C ILE A 97 -18.57 -17.28 -4.11
N GLN A 98 -19.44 -16.28 -4.26
CA GLN A 98 -20.72 -16.49 -4.95
C GLN A 98 -20.56 -16.97 -6.38
N GLN A 99 -19.56 -16.47 -7.12
CA GLN A 99 -19.27 -16.95 -8.47
C GLN A 99 -18.80 -18.41 -8.47
N PHE A 100 -17.97 -18.80 -7.50
CA PHE A 100 -17.57 -20.18 -7.32
C PHE A 100 -18.79 -21.06 -7.03
N ASP A 101 -19.64 -20.68 -6.08
CA ASP A 101 -20.81 -21.43 -5.65
C ASP A 101 -21.84 -21.59 -6.78
N ASN A 102 -22.09 -20.53 -7.56
CA ASN A 102 -23.03 -20.52 -8.68
C ASN A 102 -22.57 -21.32 -9.91
N LYS A 103 -21.27 -21.59 -10.04
CA LYS A 103 -20.74 -22.38 -11.17
C LYS A 103 -21.15 -23.85 -11.02
N LYS A 104 -21.61 -24.51 -12.10
CA LYS A 104 -22.00 -25.92 -12.02
C LYS A 104 -20.76 -26.79 -11.85
N LYS A 105 -20.70 -27.51 -10.74
CA LYS A 105 -19.57 -28.36 -10.35
C LYS A 105 -19.97 -29.84 -10.34
N MET A 106 -19.03 -30.73 -10.61
CA MET A 106 -19.20 -32.19 -10.45
C MET A 106 -18.68 -32.64 -9.07
N GLY A 107 -19.21 -33.75 -8.53
CA GLY A 107 -18.70 -34.37 -7.30
C GLY A 107 -19.51 -34.12 -6.02
N GLY A 108 -20.56 -33.29 -6.07
CA GLY A 108 -21.39 -32.95 -4.90
C GLY A 108 -20.83 -31.80 -4.07
N GLU A 109 -21.63 -31.31 -3.11
CA GLU A 109 -21.25 -30.17 -2.26
C GLU A 109 -20.05 -30.48 -1.34
N GLU A 110 -19.99 -31.69 -0.77
CA GLU A 110 -18.87 -32.08 0.11
C GLU A 110 -17.52 -32.06 -0.62
N PHE A 111 -17.46 -32.54 -1.87
CA PHE A 111 -16.23 -32.50 -2.66
C PHE A 111 -15.85 -31.06 -3.04
N SER A 112 -16.85 -30.23 -3.36
CA SER A 112 -16.65 -28.82 -3.69
C SER A 112 -16.21 -27.97 -2.49
N GLN A 113 -16.57 -28.37 -1.27
CA GLN A 113 -16.29 -27.62 -0.04
C GLN A 113 -14.78 -27.47 0.19
N THR A 114 -13.99 -28.53 -0.02
CA THR A 114 -12.53 -28.49 0.11
C THR A 114 -11.90 -27.46 -0.84
N TYR A 115 -12.40 -27.36 -2.07
CA TYR A 115 -11.93 -26.36 -3.05
C TYR A 115 -12.41 -24.95 -2.72
N ARG A 116 -13.58 -24.82 -2.08
CA ARG A 116 -14.08 -23.53 -1.57
C ARG A 116 -13.19 -23.00 -0.46
N GLU A 117 -12.80 -23.86 0.49
CA GLU A 117 -11.85 -23.50 1.56
C GLU A 117 -10.47 -23.13 1.01
N GLN A 118 -9.98 -23.87 0.01
CA GLN A 118 -8.74 -23.52 -0.68
C GLN A 118 -8.84 -22.15 -1.37
N LEU A 119 -9.95 -21.85 -2.04
CA LEU A 119 -10.19 -20.54 -2.65
C LEU A 119 -10.20 -19.41 -1.62
N GLU A 120 -10.86 -19.60 -0.47
CA GLU A 120 -10.86 -18.62 0.61
C GLU A 120 -9.44 -18.35 1.11
N LYS A 121 -8.64 -19.39 1.34
CA LYS A 121 -7.24 -19.26 1.76
C LYS A 121 -6.39 -18.52 0.73
N ASP A 122 -6.51 -18.88 -0.55
CA ASP A 122 -5.82 -18.23 -1.65
C ASP A 122 -6.17 -16.73 -1.76
N ILE A 123 -7.43 -16.38 -1.52
CA ILE A 123 -7.90 -15.00 -1.52
C ILE A 123 -7.28 -14.21 -0.36
N GLU A 124 -7.23 -14.76 0.85
CA GLU A 124 -6.60 -14.11 2.01
C GLU A 124 -5.10 -13.89 1.80
N GLU A 125 -4.39 -14.88 1.26
CA GLU A 125 -2.96 -14.75 0.93
C GLU A 125 -2.72 -13.65 -0.11
N THR A 126 -3.57 -13.59 -1.15
CA THR A 126 -3.52 -12.54 -2.17
C THR A 126 -3.89 -11.17 -1.58
N PHE A 127 -4.83 -11.11 -0.64
CA PHE A 127 -5.21 -9.88 0.05
C PHE A 127 -4.05 -9.28 0.85
N ALA A 128 -3.29 -10.12 1.56
CA ALA A 128 -2.10 -9.66 2.29
C ALA A 128 -1.09 -8.96 1.37
N GLN A 129 -0.91 -9.48 0.15
CA GLN A 129 -0.07 -8.85 -0.87
C GLN A 129 -0.63 -7.49 -1.33
N PHE A 130 -1.93 -7.40 -1.60
CA PHE A 130 -2.59 -6.14 -1.96
C PHE A 130 -2.52 -5.11 -0.84
N LYS A 131 -2.66 -5.53 0.41
CA LYS A 131 -2.57 -4.66 1.59
C LYS A 131 -1.15 -4.07 1.71
N ALA A 132 -0.12 -4.91 1.61
CA ALA A 132 1.27 -4.45 1.60
C ALA A 132 1.57 -3.52 0.40
N HIS A 133 1.05 -3.84 -0.78
CA HIS A 133 1.20 -2.99 -1.97
C HIS A 133 0.53 -1.62 -1.76
N ASN A 134 -0.69 -1.59 -1.22
CA ASN A 134 -1.40 -0.36 -0.92
C ASN A 134 -0.67 0.48 0.15
N GLU A 135 -0.20 -0.13 1.23
CA GLU A 135 0.58 0.58 2.26
C GLU A 135 1.84 1.24 1.70
N SER A 136 2.50 0.61 0.72
CA SER A 136 3.66 1.21 0.05
C SER A 136 3.35 2.54 -0.67
N LYS A 137 2.08 2.78 -1.01
CA LYS A 137 1.59 4.01 -1.65
C LYS A 137 1.27 5.15 -0.69
N ASN A 138 1.38 4.95 0.63
CA ASN A 138 1.07 5.98 1.61
C ASN A 138 2.16 7.08 1.63
N ILE A 139 2.12 7.94 0.62
CA ILE A 139 3.02 9.08 0.39
C ILE A 139 2.85 10.15 1.48
N PHE A 140 1.70 10.21 2.15
CA PHE A 140 1.44 11.20 3.20
C PHE A 140 2.19 10.92 4.52
N LYS A 141 2.52 9.65 4.83
CA LYS A 141 3.54 9.35 5.86
C LYS A 141 4.93 9.82 5.43
N SER A 142 5.20 9.80 4.13
CA SER A 142 6.48 10.16 3.51
C SER A 142 6.71 11.65 3.31
N ALA A 143 5.75 12.54 3.59
CA ALA A 143 5.99 13.99 3.52
C ALA A 143 6.83 14.52 4.70
N ARG A 144 6.88 13.77 5.81
CA ARG A 144 7.67 14.13 7.00
C ARG A 144 9.17 14.02 6.75
N THR A 145 9.61 12.91 6.15
CA THR A 145 11.02 12.64 5.86
C THR A 145 11.72 13.76 5.09
N PRO A 146 11.17 14.28 3.97
CA PRO A 146 11.79 15.37 3.24
C PRO A 146 11.81 16.67 4.07
N ALA A 147 10.76 16.96 4.84
CA ALA A 147 10.72 18.12 5.71
C ALA A 147 11.79 18.06 6.83
N VAL A 148 11.99 16.90 7.45
CA VAL A 148 12.97 16.71 8.53
C VAL A 148 14.39 16.89 8.03
N PHE A 149 14.76 16.23 6.93
CA PHE A 149 16.12 16.36 6.39
C PHE A 149 16.38 17.75 5.80
N PHE A 150 15.37 18.39 5.20
CA PHE A 150 15.51 19.78 4.75
C PHE A 150 15.74 20.74 5.94
N ALA A 151 14.96 20.60 7.00
CA ALA A 151 15.14 21.40 8.22
C ALA A 151 16.50 21.14 8.88
N LEU A 152 16.96 19.88 8.90
CA LEU A 152 18.29 19.51 9.39
C LEU A 152 19.41 20.16 8.55
N ALA A 153 19.28 20.17 7.23
CA ALA A 153 20.23 20.84 6.34
C ALA A 153 20.30 22.35 6.61
N VAL A 154 19.15 23.00 6.80
CA VAL A 154 19.07 24.43 7.17
C VAL A 154 19.74 24.68 8.52
N LEU A 155 19.52 23.83 9.52
CA LEU A 155 20.13 23.95 10.84
C LEU A 155 21.66 23.85 10.76
N PHE A 156 22.20 22.87 10.02
CA PHE A 156 23.63 22.76 9.80
C PHE A 156 24.22 23.94 9.04
N TYR A 157 23.50 24.49 8.05
CA TYR A 157 23.92 25.68 7.32
C TYR A 157 24.04 26.91 8.23
N ILE A 158 23.02 27.18 9.06
CA ILE A 158 23.04 28.32 10.00
C ILE A 158 24.18 28.15 11.02
N THR A 159 24.34 26.94 11.56
CA THR A 159 25.39 26.62 12.54
C THR A 159 26.78 26.77 11.93
N SER A 160 26.98 26.32 10.69
CA SER A 160 28.20 26.53 9.91
C SER A 160 28.51 28.02 9.73
N GLY A 161 27.51 28.83 9.40
CA GLY A 161 27.65 30.29 9.29
C GLY A 161 28.12 30.95 10.59
N ILE A 162 27.57 30.54 11.74
CA ILE A 162 27.99 31.03 13.05
C ILE A 162 29.44 30.66 13.35
N PHE A 163 29.85 29.41 13.14
CA PHE A 163 31.24 28.99 13.37
C PHE A 163 32.23 29.64 12.40
N GLY A 164 31.81 29.86 11.16
CA GLY A 164 32.58 30.62 10.17
C GLY A 164 32.79 32.07 10.62
N PHE A 165 31.76 32.69 11.21
CA PHE A 165 31.87 34.06 11.74
C PHE A 165 32.78 34.15 12.97
N ILE A 166 32.77 33.15 13.85
CA ILE A 166 33.67 33.07 15.02
C ILE A 166 35.12 32.77 14.60
N GLY A 167 35.35 32.28 13.37
CA GLY A 167 36.66 31.95 12.82
C GLY A 167 37.11 30.51 13.07
N ILE A 168 36.20 29.62 13.51
CA ILE A 168 36.47 28.20 13.75
C ILE A 168 36.15 27.40 12.48
N TYR A 169 36.98 27.59 11.44
CA TYR A 169 36.74 27.06 10.10
C TYR A 169 36.67 25.53 10.05
N SER A 170 37.45 24.81 10.88
CA SER A 170 37.42 23.35 10.92
C SER A 170 36.03 22.81 11.31
N LEU A 171 35.37 23.46 12.27
CA LEU A 171 34.05 23.05 12.74
C LEU A 171 32.95 23.43 11.74
N ALA A 172 33.06 24.61 11.11
CA ALA A 172 32.17 25.02 10.03
C ALA A 172 32.21 24.03 8.85
N ASN A 173 33.39 23.53 8.48
CA ASN A 173 33.54 22.53 7.43
C ASN A 173 32.90 21.19 7.79
N ILE A 174 32.98 20.75 9.05
CA ILE A 174 32.27 19.54 9.51
C ILE A 174 30.74 19.72 9.38
N CYS A 175 30.21 20.88 9.76
CA CYS A 175 28.79 21.18 9.57
C CYS A 175 28.38 21.20 8.09
N ASN A 176 29.23 21.72 7.20
CA ASN A 176 28.98 21.69 5.75
C ASN A 176 28.96 20.26 5.19
N VAL A 177 29.83 19.37 5.67
CA VAL A 177 29.79 17.95 5.31
C VAL A 177 28.51 17.30 5.82
N GLY A 178 28.07 17.60 7.05
CA GLY A 178 26.80 17.13 7.60
C GLY A 178 25.58 17.55 6.77
N MET A 179 25.56 18.81 6.31
CA MET A 179 24.56 19.30 5.37
C MET A 179 24.59 18.55 4.03
N ALA A 180 25.77 18.35 3.44
CA ALA A 180 25.91 17.61 2.18
C ALA A 180 25.38 16.17 2.32
N LEU A 181 25.69 15.50 3.43
CA LEU A 181 25.16 14.17 3.74
C LEU A 181 23.63 14.18 3.82
N ALA A 182 23.02 15.17 4.47
CA ALA A 182 21.56 15.28 4.54
C ALA A 182 20.90 15.39 3.15
N PHE A 183 21.50 16.15 2.23
CA PHE A 183 21.01 16.25 0.84
C PHE A 183 21.22 14.97 0.04
N VAL A 184 22.36 14.27 0.23
CA VAL A 184 22.59 12.96 -0.41
C VAL A 184 21.57 11.95 0.10
N THR A 185 21.30 11.87 1.40
CA THR A 185 20.28 10.99 1.97
C THR A 185 18.88 11.32 1.44
N LEU A 186 18.53 12.60 1.30
CA LEU A 186 17.30 13.04 0.63
C LEU A 186 17.22 12.60 -0.83
N GLY A 187 18.32 12.74 -1.57
CA GLY A 187 18.40 12.30 -2.97
C GLY A 187 18.21 10.79 -3.08
N THR A 188 18.90 10.02 -2.25
CA THR A 188 18.73 8.56 -2.15
C THR A 188 17.30 8.17 -1.80
N TRP A 189 16.68 8.86 -0.83
CA TRP A 189 15.29 8.64 -0.46
C TRP A 189 14.34 8.93 -1.62
N SER A 190 14.52 10.05 -2.32
CA SER A 190 13.71 10.43 -3.49
C SER A 190 13.88 9.42 -4.62
N TYR A 191 15.10 8.92 -4.83
CA TYR A 191 15.41 7.90 -5.83
C TYR A 191 14.71 6.57 -5.51
N VAL A 192 14.83 6.07 -4.27
CA VAL A 192 14.17 4.83 -3.82
C VAL A 192 12.65 4.94 -3.96
N ARG A 193 12.06 6.10 -3.65
CA ARG A 193 10.62 6.34 -3.79
C ARG A 193 10.17 6.44 -5.24
N TYR A 194 11.01 6.97 -6.14
CA TYR A 194 10.70 7.09 -7.56
C TYR A 194 10.93 5.78 -8.33
N SER A 195 12.06 5.11 -8.11
CA SER A 195 12.41 3.84 -8.76
C SER A 195 11.60 2.67 -8.20
N GLY A 196 11.28 2.68 -6.91
CA GLY A 196 10.61 1.59 -6.23
C GLY A 196 11.50 0.38 -5.94
N GLU A 197 12.76 0.37 -6.39
CA GLU A 197 13.80 -0.58 -6.03
C GLU A 197 14.35 -0.31 -4.62
N MET A 198 14.76 -1.37 -3.90
CA MET A 198 15.36 -1.28 -2.55
C MET A 198 14.49 -0.54 -1.51
N ARG A 199 13.21 -0.92 -1.42
CA ARG A 199 12.24 -0.33 -0.47
C ARG A 199 12.69 -0.38 1.00
N GLU A 200 13.50 -1.36 1.38
CA GLU A 200 14.07 -1.49 2.72
C GLU A 200 14.95 -0.29 3.09
N VAL A 201 15.78 0.21 2.16
CA VAL A 201 16.63 1.39 2.37
C VAL A 201 15.79 2.63 2.62
N GLY A 202 14.69 2.78 1.88
CA GLY A 202 13.72 3.87 2.10
C GLY A 202 13.08 3.81 3.49
N SER A 203 12.78 2.61 3.98
CA SER A 203 12.23 2.40 5.33
C SER A 203 13.21 2.81 6.43
N TYR A 204 14.50 2.44 6.31
CA TYR A 204 15.53 2.84 7.27
C TYR A 204 15.72 4.36 7.33
N ILE A 205 15.65 5.04 6.17
CA ILE A 205 15.72 6.49 6.11
C ILE A 205 14.51 7.14 6.79
N ASP A 206 13.30 6.60 6.56
CA ASP A 206 12.08 7.08 7.21
C ASP A 206 12.11 6.87 8.73
N GLU A 207 12.64 5.74 9.21
CA GLU A 207 12.82 5.48 10.65
C GLU A 207 13.82 6.46 11.28
N THR A 208 14.94 6.71 10.61
CA THR A 208 15.94 7.70 11.02
C THR A 208 15.33 9.10 11.08
N ALA A 209 14.52 9.49 10.09
CA ALA A 209 13.84 10.78 10.10
C ALA A 209 12.84 10.91 11.24
N ASN A 210 12.12 9.84 11.59
CA ASN A 210 11.22 9.85 12.76
C ASN A 210 12.01 9.99 14.07
N PHE A 211 13.15 9.31 14.20
CA PHE A 211 14.03 9.45 15.36
C PHE A 211 14.55 10.88 15.52
N ILE A 212 15.00 11.51 14.41
CA ILE A 212 15.46 12.91 14.42
C ILE A 212 14.30 13.86 14.75
N TRP A 213 13.11 13.59 14.22
CA TRP A 213 11.93 14.40 14.49
C TRP A 213 11.55 14.40 15.98
N GLU A 214 11.41 13.21 16.59
CA GLU A 214 10.96 13.08 17.97
C GLU A 214 12.00 13.59 18.99
N ASN A 215 13.29 13.37 18.73
CA ASN A 215 14.33 13.74 19.70
C ASN A 215 14.84 15.19 19.55
N LEU A 216 14.94 15.68 18.31
CA LEU A 216 15.68 16.91 18.00
C LEU A 216 14.73 18.02 17.54
N MET A 217 13.97 17.76 16.46
CA MET A 217 13.11 18.79 15.88
C MET A 217 11.96 19.18 16.80
N LYS A 218 11.31 18.20 17.45
CA LYS A 218 10.19 18.46 18.35
C LYS A 218 10.60 19.35 19.52
N THR A 219 11.75 19.08 20.14
CA THR A 219 12.33 19.88 21.22
C THR A 219 12.65 21.31 20.77
N VAL A 220 13.26 21.46 19.59
CA VAL A 220 13.59 22.77 19.02
C VAL A 220 12.33 23.56 18.66
N VAL A 221 11.38 22.93 17.97
CA VAL A 221 10.11 23.56 17.58
C VAL A 221 9.29 23.96 18.80
N GLN A 222 9.19 23.10 19.82
CA GLN A 222 8.51 23.44 21.08
C GLN A 222 9.19 24.62 21.78
N GLY A 223 10.52 24.63 21.88
CA GLY A 223 11.25 25.75 22.47
C GLY A 223 11.05 27.07 21.71
N PHE A 224 11.07 27.04 20.38
CA PHE A 224 10.78 28.23 19.57
C PHE A 224 9.32 28.69 19.69
N VAL A 225 8.37 27.76 19.73
CA VAL A 225 6.94 28.08 19.89
C VAL A 225 6.66 28.66 21.26
N GLU A 226 7.22 28.10 22.33
CA GLU A 226 7.10 28.64 23.68
C GLU A 226 7.71 30.03 23.78
N THR A 227 8.91 30.23 23.22
CA THR A 227 9.59 31.53 23.22
C THR A 227 8.81 32.57 22.40
N GLY A 228 8.30 32.19 21.23
CA GLY A 228 7.48 33.06 20.39
C GLY A 228 6.14 33.40 21.05
N MET A 229 5.51 32.44 21.73
CA MET A 229 4.25 32.66 22.45
C MET A 229 4.46 33.57 23.67
N GLN A 230 5.59 33.44 24.39
CA GLN A 230 5.97 34.35 25.47
C GLN A 230 6.24 35.77 24.95
N GLN A 231 6.93 35.92 23.82
CA GLN A 231 7.17 37.23 23.19
C GLN A 231 5.87 37.90 22.74
N MET A 232 4.97 37.14 22.10
CA MET A 232 3.65 37.65 21.71
C MET A 232 2.81 38.03 22.92
N ALA A 233 2.84 37.24 24.00
CA ALA A 233 2.14 37.56 25.23
C ALA A 233 2.69 38.83 25.90
N ALA A 234 4.02 39.01 25.92
CA ALA A 234 4.68 40.20 26.45
C ALA A 234 4.34 41.45 25.62
N GLU A 235 4.37 41.34 24.29
CA GLU A 235 4.03 42.46 23.40
C GLU A 235 2.54 42.85 23.51
N VAL A 236 1.64 41.87 23.62
CA VAL A 236 0.22 42.13 23.87
C VAL A 236 0.03 42.80 25.23
N ALA A 237 0.68 42.32 26.30
CA ALA A 237 0.59 42.93 27.62
C ALA A 237 1.09 44.39 27.60
N GLU A 238 2.21 44.67 26.96
CA GLU A 238 2.77 46.02 26.83
C GLU A 238 1.82 46.95 26.05
N ARG A 239 1.28 46.49 24.91
CA ARG A 239 0.27 47.24 24.14
C ARG A 239 -1.00 47.51 24.96
N THR A 240 -1.41 46.58 25.81
CA THR A 240 -2.58 46.72 26.67
C THR A 240 -2.34 47.77 27.77
N VAL A 241 -1.16 47.75 28.38
CA VAL A 241 -0.73 48.76 29.39
C VAL A 241 -0.60 50.15 28.77
N VAL A 242 0.01 50.27 27.58
CA VAL A 242 0.11 51.55 26.86
C VAL A 242 -1.26 52.11 26.50
N ASN A 243 -2.19 51.27 26.04
CA ASN A 243 -3.56 51.69 25.74
C ASN A 243 -4.33 52.11 27.00
N ALA A 244 -4.18 51.37 28.11
CA ALA A 244 -4.78 51.75 29.40
C ALA A 244 -4.21 53.08 29.93
N THR A 245 -2.92 53.32 29.75
CA THR A 245 -2.25 54.57 30.17
C THR A 245 -2.70 55.76 29.32
N LYS A 246 -2.86 55.56 28.00
CA LYS A 246 -3.42 56.60 27.10
C LYS A 246 -4.87 56.96 27.45
N MET A 247 -5.69 55.96 27.82
CA MET A 247 -7.07 56.17 28.28
C MET A 247 -7.12 56.98 29.59
N ALA A 248 -6.25 56.67 30.55
CA ALA A 248 -6.15 57.38 31.82
C ALA A 248 -5.66 58.85 31.66
N VAL A 249 -4.75 59.10 30.72
CA VAL A 249 -4.24 60.45 30.43
C VAL A 249 -5.28 61.31 29.70
N ASN A 250 -6.07 60.73 28.78
CA ASN A 250 -7.16 61.45 28.11
C ASN A 250 -8.35 61.73 29.02
N GLY A 251 -8.65 60.84 29.99
CA GLY A 251 -9.72 61.06 30.97
C GLY A 251 -9.45 62.21 31.94
N LYS A 252 -8.19 62.58 32.17
CA LYS A 252 -7.79 63.69 33.08
C LYS A 252 -7.83 65.08 32.45
N LYS A 253 -8.08 65.21 31.14
CA LYS A 253 -8.16 66.51 30.44
C LYS A 253 -9.60 67.07 30.29
N ILE A 254 -10.61 66.36 30.79
CA ILE A 254 -12.04 66.73 30.65
C ILE A 254 -12.69 66.98 32.04
N ALA A 255 -11.90 67.34 33.05
CA ALA A 255 -12.41 67.75 34.37
C ALA A 255 -11.90 69.15 34.70
#